data_AF-A0A6A0HY98-F1
#
_entry.id   AF-A0A6A0HY98-F1
#
_cell.length_a   1.000
_cell.length_b   1.000
_cell.length_c   1.000
_cell.angle_alpha   90.00
_cell.angle_beta   90.00
_cell.angle_gamma   90.00
#
_symmetry.space_group_name_H-M   'P 1'
#
loop_
_entity.id
_entity.type
_entity.pdbx_description
1 polymer ?
#
loop_
_entity_poly.entity_id
_entity_poly.type
_entity_poly.pdbx_seq_one_letter_code
_entity_poly.pdbx_strand_id
1 'polypeptide(L)'
;MFGLGGAIAYAGLLITGLRTWWVEAIGAAFLQLHVNPVSLIAGYLLAMAIIALAIWLTLRQLRKTPAPALLHGVTTPGETKPGRLAPIVFWSALGSAAVLLIFTLLQGATQSPVLFFVCGALLLIAGLAGISSWLRRQERRYRRILPITRLLEMGMRNTVRRPGRSMLSIALVACACFVIVAVGASRREFGAEVLLKNSGGGGFTLVAESAVPLHQDLNTEGGRSELGIAEDDSALAHLSQVIAMRLLPGEDASCLNLYRPQKPRILGVPAAQIERGGFAFQETLDGAAANPWPLLEQESEPGVIPAIGDYNSARWILHLGLGKDFVMKNEFGEE
;
A
#
# COMPACT_ATOMS: atom_id res chain seq x y z
N MET A 1 -26.06 9.75 -19.29
CA MET A 1 -26.74 10.60 -18.29
C MET A 1 -27.07 9.80 -17.02
N PHE A 2 -27.95 8.79 -17.05
CA PHE A 2 -28.28 7.98 -15.87
C PHE A 2 -27.08 7.33 -15.15
N GLY A 3 -26.10 6.80 -15.89
CA GLY A 3 -24.90 6.20 -15.30
C GLY A 3 -24.01 7.20 -14.55
N LEU A 4 -23.94 8.46 -14.99
CA LEU A 4 -23.17 9.51 -14.31
C LEU A 4 -23.88 9.96 -13.03
N GLY A 5 -25.20 10.15 -13.09
CA GLY A 5 -26.01 10.45 -11.91
C GLY A 5 -25.93 9.33 -10.86
N GLY A 6 -26.00 8.07 -11.30
CA GLY A 6 -25.81 6.91 -10.43
C GLY A 6 -24.43 6.84 -9.80
N ALA A 7 -23.37 7.18 -10.53
CA ALA A 7 -22.01 7.22 -10.00
C ALA A 7 -21.86 8.29 -8.90
N ILE A 8 -22.41 9.48 -9.10
CA ILE A 8 -22.41 10.56 -8.10
C ILE A 8 -23.22 10.14 -6.87
N ALA A 9 -24.41 9.55 -7.07
CA ALA A 9 -25.25 9.07 -5.97
C ALA A 9 -24.54 7.97 -5.16
N TYR A 10 -23.90 7.02 -5.84
CA TYR A 10 -23.12 5.97 -5.19
C TYR A 10 -21.93 6.52 -4.41
N ALA A 11 -21.17 7.46 -4.99
CA ALA A 11 -20.08 8.14 -4.28
C ALA A 11 -20.61 8.91 -3.06
N GLY A 12 -21.77 9.57 -3.18
CA GLY A 12 -22.44 10.21 -2.06
C GLY A 12 -22.82 9.24 -0.94
N LEU A 13 -23.35 8.06 -1.29
CA LEU A 13 -23.66 7.00 -0.33
C LEU A 13 -22.39 6.48 0.36
N LEU A 14 -21.29 6.29 -0.37
CA LEU A 14 -20.00 5.89 0.21
C LEU A 14 -19.48 6.93 1.22
N ILE A 15 -19.48 8.21 0.83
CA ILE A 15 -19.07 9.30 1.74
C ILE A 15 -19.99 9.34 2.96
N THR A 16 -21.28 9.10 2.78
CA THR A 16 -22.23 9.04 3.90
C THR A 16 -21.91 7.88 4.83
N GLY A 17 -21.60 6.70 4.31
CA GLY A 17 -21.18 5.54 5.11
C GLY A 17 -19.88 5.79 5.88
N LEU A 18 -18.91 6.48 5.28
CA LEU A 18 -17.68 6.89 5.94
C LEU A 18 -17.94 7.88 7.08
N ARG A 19 -18.90 8.80 6.90
CA ARG A 19 -19.30 9.79 7.91
C ARG A 19 -20.18 9.26 9.03
N THR A 20 -20.76 8.07 8.92
CA THR A 20 -21.71 7.56 9.92
C THR A 20 -21.24 6.26 10.54
N TRP A 21 -21.06 5.22 9.74
CA TRP A 21 -20.79 3.87 10.22
C TRP A 21 -19.31 3.62 10.49
N TRP A 22 -18.41 4.34 9.80
CA TRP A 22 -16.97 4.07 9.83
C TRP A 22 -16.16 5.20 10.48
N VAL A 23 -16.79 6.17 11.13
CA VAL A 23 -16.12 7.37 11.68
C VAL A 23 -14.95 7.03 12.59
N GLU A 24 -15.11 6.01 13.43
CA GLU A 24 -14.05 5.54 14.34
C GLU A 24 -12.79 5.06 13.61
N ALA A 25 -12.93 4.56 12.38
CA ALA A 25 -11.81 4.03 11.59
C ALA A 25 -11.01 5.12 10.85
N ILE A 26 -11.58 6.31 10.64
CA ILE A 26 -11.00 7.34 9.77
C ILE A 26 -10.79 8.69 10.46
N GLY A 27 -11.31 8.87 11.69
CA GLY A 27 -11.02 10.04 12.53
C GLY A 27 -11.53 11.39 11.97
N ALA A 28 -12.24 11.41 10.85
CA ALA A 28 -12.61 12.61 10.11
C ALA A 28 -14.12 12.65 9.83
N ALA A 29 -14.84 13.54 10.52
CA ALA A 29 -16.29 13.73 10.35
C ALA A 29 -16.69 14.65 9.16
N PHE A 30 -15.77 15.48 8.65
CA PHE A 30 -16.07 16.57 7.70
C PHE A 30 -15.78 16.26 6.22
N LEU A 31 -15.93 15.01 5.79
CA LEU A 31 -15.53 14.56 4.45
C LEU A 31 -16.55 14.95 3.36
N GLN A 32 -16.36 15.99 2.55
CA GLN A 32 -17.32 16.41 1.52
C GLN A 32 -17.08 15.75 0.15
N LEU A 33 -18.17 15.41 -0.56
CA LEU A 33 -18.08 14.90 -1.92
C LEU A 33 -17.69 16.04 -2.87
N HIS A 34 -16.47 16.01 -3.38
CA HIS A 34 -16.01 16.93 -4.41
C HIS A 34 -16.10 16.26 -5.79
N VAL A 35 -17.01 16.74 -6.64
CA VAL A 35 -17.21 16.20 -7.99
C VAL A 35 -16.43 17.04 -9.00
N ASN A 36 -15.31 16.50 -9.48
CA ASN A 36 -14.54 17.12 -10.56
C ASN A 36 -15.10 16.68 -11.92
N PRO A 37 -15.58 17.61 -12.78
CA PRO A 37 -16.14 17.28 -14.09
C PRO A 37 -15.13 16.61 -15.03
N VAL A 38 -13.84 16.95 -14.92
CA VAL A 38 -12.78 16.35 -15.75
C VAL A 38 -12.63 14.86 -15.43
N SER A 39 -12.54 14.53 -14.14
CA SER A 39 -12.47 13.13 -13.68
C SER A 39 -13.72 12.35 -14.07
N LEU A 40 -14.89 12.98 -14.00
CA LEU A 40 -16.17 12.37 -14.36
C LEU A 40 -16.24 12.03 -15.87
N ILE A 41 -15.84 12.97 -16.72
CA ILE A 41 -15.81 12.78 -18.18
C ILE A 41 -14.74 11.74 -18.55
N ALA A 42 -13.54 11.82 -17.96
CA ALA A 42 -12.47 10.87 -18.20
C ALA A 42 -12.91 9.44 -17.84
N GLY A 43 -13.52 9.27 -16.65
CA GLY A 43 -14.06 7.98 -16.22
C GLY A 43 -15.16 7.44 -17.16
N TYR A 44 -16.05 8.32 -17.63
CA TYR A 44 -17.09 7.94 -18.59
C TYR A 44 -16.51 7.49 -19.93
N LEU A 45 -15.57 8.25 -20.50
CA LEU A 45 -14.93 7.91 -21.77
C LEU A 45 -14.14 6.60 -21.68
N LEU A 46 -13.43 6.39 -20.57
CA LEU A 46 -12.65 5.18 -20.35
C LEU A 46 -13.57 3.94 -20.18
N ALA A 47 -14.65 4.08 -19.42
CA ALA A 47 -15.66 3.03 -19.31
C ALA A 47 -16.30 2.71 -20.66
N MET A 48 -16.63 3.73 -21.46
CA MET A 48 -17.17 3.55 -22.81
C MET A 48 -16.17 2.83 -23.73
N ALA A 49 -14.90 3.20 -23.69
CA ALA A 49 -13.85 2.54 -24.46
C ALA A 49 -13.70 1.06 -24.09
N ILE A 50 -13.74 0.73 -22.79
CA ILE A 50 -13.66 -0.65 -22.31
C ILE A 50 -14.90 -1.46 -22.75
N ILE A 51 -16.09 -0.89 -22.62
CA ILE A 51 -17.34 -1.53 -23.06
C ILE A 51 -17.31 -1.76 -24.58
N ALA A 52 -16.92 -0.76 -25.35
CA ALA A 52 -16.80 -0.86 -26.80
C ALA A 52 -15.75 -1.92 -27.20
N LEU A 53 -14.61 -1.98 -26.51
CA LEU A 53 -13.59 -3.00 -26.73
C LEU A 53 -14.12 -4.40 -26.40
N ALA A 54 -14.84 -4.57 -25.29
CA ALA A 54 -15.46 -5.84 -24.92
C ALA A 54 -16.52 -6.28 -25.94
N ILE A 55 -17.38 -5.37 -26.39
CA ILE A 55 -18.37 -5.62 -27.45
C ILE A 55 -17.65 -5.98 -28.76
N TRP A 56 -16.61 -5.25 -29.12
CA TRP A 56 -15.84 -5.52 -30.33
C TRP A 56 -15.15 -6.90 -30.29
N LEU A 57 -14.53 -7.26 -29.16
CA LEU A 57 -13.90 -8.56 -28.98
C LEU A 57 -14.92 -9.70 -29.02
N THR A 58 -16.06 -9.54 -28.35
CA THR A 58 -17.14 -10.54 -28.35
C THR A 58 -17.75 -10.70 -29.74
N LEU A 59 -18.09 -9.61 -30.44
CA LEU A 59 -18.58 -9.65 -31.82
C LEU A 59 -17.55 -10.26 -32.78
N ARG A 60 -16.27 -9.92 -32.64
CA ARG A 60 -15.19 -10.51 -33.43
C ARG A 60 -15.06 -12.01 -33.20
N GLN A 61 -15.39 -12.50 -32.01
CA GLN A 61 -15.41 -13.91 -31.68
C GLN A 61 -16.66 -14.62 -32.23
N LEU A 62 -17.84 -14.00 -32.12
CA LEU A 62 -19.10 -14.53 -32.65
C LEU A 62 -19.16 -14.53 -34.19
N ARG A 63 -18.51 -13.58 -34.87
CA ARG A 63 -18.39 -13.58 -36.35
C ARG A 63 -17.67 -14.81 -36.90
N LYS A 64 -16.91 -15.54 -36.07
CA LYS A 64 -16.20 -16.77 -36.48
C LYS A 64 -17.10 -18.01 -36.43
N THR A 65 -18.30 -17.91 -35.88
CA THR A 65 -19.30 -19.00 -35.86
C THR A 65 -20.33 -18.81 -36.97
N PRO A 66 -20.64 -19.85 -37.76
CA PRO A 66 -21.64 -19.78 -38.83
C PRO A 66 -23.04 -19.56 -38.24
N ALA A 67 -23.87 -18.74 -38.89
CA ALA A 67 -25.21 -18.35 -38.41
C ALA A 67 -26.14 -19.52 -38.05
N PRO A 68 -26.15 -20.66 -38.78
CA PRO A 68 -26.95 -21.83 -38.40
C PRO A 68 -26.55 -22.41 -37.02
N ALA A 69 -25.26 -22.39 -36.67
CA ALA A 69 -24.79 -22.88 -35.37
C ALA A 69 -25.23 -21.98 -34.22
N LEU A 70 -25.32 -20.66 -34.44
CA LEU A 70 -25.84 -19.71 -33.46
C LEU A 70 -27.35 -19.91 -33.22
N LEU A 71 -28.12 -20.22 -34.26
CA LEU A 71 -29.55 -20.54 -34.16
C LEU A 71 -29.80 -21.86 -33.40
N HIS A 72 -28.87 -22.80 -33.45
CA HIS A 72 -28.88 -24.02 -32.63
C HIS A 72 -28.34 -23.82 -31.19
N GLY A 73 -28.07 -22.58 -30.76
CA GLY A 73 -27.60 -22.27 -29.41
C GLY A 73 -26.11 -22.56 -29.17
N VAL A 74 -25.33 -22.81 -30.22
CA VAL A 74 -23.89 -23.04 -30.12
C VAL A 74 -23.17 -21.69 -30.00
N THR A 75 -22.92 -21.28 -28.76
CA THR A 75 -22.20 -20.02 -28.44
C THR A 75 -20.69 -20.19 -28.38
N THR A 76 -20.19 -21.43 -28.49
CA THR A 76 -18.77 -21.74 -28.50
C THR A 76 -18.32 -22.05 -29.92
N PRO A 77 -17.41 -21.25 -30.52
CA PRO A 77 -16.81 -21.63 -31.80
C PRO A 77 -16.18 -23.02 -31.69
N GLY A 78 -16.40 -23.86 -32.70
CA GLY A 78 -15.75 -25.16 -32.82
C GLY A 78 -14.23 -25.04 -32.67
N GLU A 79 -13.64 -25.97 -31.90
CA GLU A 79 -12.23 -26.07 -31.51
C GLU A 79 -11.35 -24.87 -31.90
N THR A 80 -11.17 -23.91 -30.98
CA THR A 80 -10.07 -22.95 -31.13
C THR A 80 -8.76 -23.73 -31.10
N LYS A 81 -8.08 -23.86 -32.25
CA LYS A 81 -6.71 -24.37 -32.32
C LYS A 81 -5.89 -23.77 -31.17
N PRO A 82 -5.07 -24.55 -30.44
CA PRO A 82 -4.30 -24.02 -29.32
C PRO A 82 -3.45 -22.87 -29.86
N GLY A 83 -3.77 -21.65 -29.43
CA GLY A 83 -3.00 -20.49 -29.80
C GLY A 83 -1.57 -20.70 -29.31
N ARG A 84 -0.59 -20.60 -30.22
CA ARG A 84 0.85 -20.60 -29.87
C ARG A 84 1.19 -19.51 -28.84
N LEU A 85 0.30 -18.54 -28.65
CA LEU A 85 0.40 -17.46 -27.69
C LEU A 85 0.42 -17.92 -26.22
N ALA A 86 -0.34 -18.96 -25.82
CA ALA A 86 -0.38 -19.37 -24.41
C ALA A 86 0.99 -19.78 -23.83
N PRO A 87 1.78 -20.65 -24.49
CA PRO A 87 3.13 -20.95 -24.03
C PRO A 87 4.09 -19.75 -24.19
N ILE A 88 3.92 -18.90 -25.20
CA ILE A 88 4.73 -17.68 -25.36
C ILE A 88 4.51 -16.73 -24.18
N VAL A 89 3.25 -16.45 -23.83
CA VAL A 89 2.86 -15.60 -22.70
C VAL A 89 3.36 -16.19 -21.38
N PHE A 90 3.28 -17.52 -21.21
CA PHE A 90 3.84 -18.21 -20.05
C PHE A 90 5.34 -17.93 -19.90
N TRP A 91 6.13 -18.23 -20.95
CA TRP A 91 7.58 -18.07 -20.91
C TRP A 91 8.02 -16.62 -20.86
N SER A 92 7.31 -15.71 -21.54
CA SER A 92 7.61 -14.28 -21.50
C SER A 92 7.31 -13.70 -20.11
N ALA A 93 6.15 -13.99 -19.53
CA ALA A 93 5.79 -13.48 -18.21
C ALA A 93 6.68 -14.06 -17.11
N LEU A 94 6.98 -15.37 -17.18
CA LEU A 94 7.90 -16.03 -16.26
C LEU A 94 9.33 -15.50 -16.39
N GLY A 95 9.81 -15.29 -17.62
CA GLY A 95 11.12 -14.70 -17.90
C GLY A 95 11.22 -13.27 -17.38
N SER A 96 10.21 -12.43 -17.63
CA SER A 96 10.15 -11.07 -17.10
C SER A 96 10.10 -11.04 -15.56
N ALA A 97 9.33 -11.94 -14.93
CA ALA A 97 9.30 -12.05 -13.47
C ALA A 97 10.68 -12.47 -12.91
N ALA A 98 11.34 -13.43 -13.54
CA ALA A 98 12.67 -13.87 -13.13
C ALA A 98 13.72 -12.75 -13.27
N VAL A 99 13.70 -12.00 -14.39
CA VAL A 99 14.59 -10.85 -14.60
C VAL A 99 14.35 -9.78 -13.54
N LEU A 100 13.09 -9.45 -13.24
CA LEU A 100 12.77 -8.47 -12.20
C LEU A 100 13.20 -8.94 -10.81
N LEU A 101 13.01 -10.21 -10.47
CA LEU A 101 13.49 -10.77 -9.20
C LEU A 101 15.01 -10.68 -9.09
N ILE A 102 15.74 -11.10 -10.12
CA ILE A 102 17.20 -11.01 -10.15
C ILE A 102 17.64 -9.54 -10.04
N PHE A 103 16.99 -8.63 -10.76
CA PHE A 103 17.26 -7.20 -10.67
C PHE A 103 17.03 -6.65 -9.25
N THR A 104 15.94 -7.04 -8.58
CA THR A 104 15.66 -6.61 -7.20
C THR A 104 16.69 -7.12 -6.20
N LEU A 105 17.15 -8.36 -6.37
CA LEU A 105 18.18 -8.96 -5.55
C LEU A 105 19.53 -8.25 -5.73
N LEU A 106 19.88 -7.89 -6.98
CA LEU A 106 21.12 -7.18 -7.28
C LEU A 106 21.13 -5.73 -6.78
N GLN A 107 19.98 -5.05 -6.83
CA GLN A 107 19.85 -3.65 -6.40
C GLN A 107 19.62 -3.48 -4.89
N GLY A 108 19.39 -4.56 -4.14
CA GLY A 108 19.00 -4.48 -2.73
C GLY A 108 17.66 -3.75 -2.50
N ALA A 109 16.89 -3.49 -3.56
CA ALA A 109 15.63 -2.76 -3.53
C ALA A 109 14.45 -3.64 -3.07
N THR A 110 14.65 -4.42 -2.01
CA THR A 110 13.70 -5.43 -1.52
C THR A 110 12.45 -4.85 -0.87
N GLN A 111 12.43 -3.53 -0.61
CA GLN A 111 11.34 -2.87 0.11
C GLN A 111 10.35 -2.10 -0.78
N SER A 112 10.49 -2.13 -2.11
CA SER A 112 9.55 -1.42 -3.00
C SER A 112 8.24 -2.19 -3.15
N PRO A 113 7.09 -1.65 -2.69
CA PRO A 113 5.80 -2.31 -2.86
C PRO A 113 5.45 -2.50 -4.35
N VAL A 114 5.86 -1.56 -5.21
CA VAL A 114 5.58 -1.59 -6.64
C VAL A 114 6.21 -2.82 -7.29
N LEU A 115 7.48 -3.13 -6.97
CA LEU A 115 8.19 -4.28 -7.54
C LEU A 115 7.53 -5.60 -7.11
N PHE A 116 7.11 -5.69 -5.84
CA PHE A 116 6.37 -6.85 -5.34
C PHE A 116 5.06 -7.08 -6.12
N PHE A 117 4.25 -6.03 -6.31
CA PHE A 117 2.99 -6.13 -7.06
C PHE A 117 3.20 -6.48 -8.53
N VAL A 118 4.18 -5.86 -9.19
CA VAL A 118 4.47 -6.12 -10.62
C VAL A 118 4.99 -7.55 -10.80
N CYS A 119 5.93 -7.99 -9.97
CA CYS A 119 6.45 -9.35 -10.02
C CYS A 119 5.34 -10.37 -9.73
N GLY A 120 4.53 -10.14 -8.70
CA GLY A 120 3.39 -10.98 -8.34
C GLY A 120 2.36 -11.07 -9.46
N ALA A 121 2.04 -9.96 -10.13
CA ALA A 121 1.13 -9.94 -11.28
C ALA A 121 1.68 -10.73 -12.48
N LEU A 122 2.99 -10.64 -12.76
CA LEU A 122 3.62 -11.43 -13.82
C LEU A 122 3.59 -12.93 -13.51
N LEU A 123 3.86 -13.32 -12.25
CA LEU A 123 3.74 -14.72 -11.81
C LEU A 123 2.29 -15.21 -11.89
N LEU A 124 1.30 -14.37 -11.56
CA LEU A 124 -0.11 -14.68 -11.72
C LEU A 124 -0.47 -14.91 -13.20
N ILE A 125 -0.01 -14.02 -14.09
CA ILE A 125 -0.21 -14.18 -15.55
C ILE A 125 0.44 -15.46 -16.05
N ALA A 126 1.66 -15.76 -15.61
CA ALA A 126 2.35 -17.01 -15.95
C ALA A 126 1.56 -18.22 -15.43
N GLY A 127 1.14 -18.24 -14.16
CA GLY A 127 0.33 -19.32 -13.60
C GLY A 127 -0.97 -19.56 -14.36
N LEU A 128 -1.69 -18.48 -14.70
CA LEU A 128 -2.91 -18.54 -15.51
C LEU A 128 -2.64 -19.04 -16.93
N ALA A 129 -1.58 -18.56 -17.59
CA ALA A 129 -1.17 -19.05 -18.90
C ALA A 129 -0.79 -20.55 -18.86
N GLY A 130 -0.10 -20.98 -17.81
CA GLY A 130 0.26 -22.37 -17.54
C GLY A 130 -0.97 -23.27 -17.40
N ILE A 131 -1.91 -22.91 -16.52
CA ILE A 131 -3.18 -23.61 -16.32
C ILE A 131 -4.01 -23.64 -17.61
N SER A 132 -4.07 -22.52 -18.34
CA SER A 132 -4.78 -22.46 -19.62
C SER A 132 -4.19 -23.43 -20.65
N SER A 133 -2.86 -23.58 -20.66
CA SER A 133 -2.15 -24.50 -21.55
C SER A 133 -2.36 -25.96 -21.12
N TRP A 134 -2.41 -26.23 -19.82
CA TRP A 134 -2.66 -27.56 -19.25
C TRP A 134 -4.08 -28.04 -19.56
N LEU A 135 -5.10 -27.20 -19.34
CA LEU A 135 -6.50 -27.50 -19.66
C LEU A 135 -6.68 -27.83 -21.15
N ARG A 136 -6.05 -27.03 -22.04
CA ARG A 136 -6.11 -27.25 -23.49
C ARG A 136 -5.31 -28.47 -23.96
N ARG A 137 -4.25 -28.86 -23.24
CA ARG A 137 -3.48 -30.09 -23.54
C ARG A 137 -4.21 -31.35 -23.07
N GLN A 138 -4.95 -31.28 -21.97
CA GLN A 138 -5.71 -32.43 -21.46
C GLN A 138 -6.90 -32.80 -22.35
N GLU A 139 -7.57 -31.83 -22.99
CA GLU A 139 -8.59 -32.07 -24.02
C GLU A 139 -8.08 -33.02 -25.12
N ARG A 140 -6.79 -32.94 -25.46
CA ARG A 140 -6.14 -33.79 -26.48
C ARG A 140 -5.67 -35.16 -25.96
N ARG A 141 -5.40 -35.28 -24.66
CA ARG A 141 -4.74 -36.46 -24.05
C ARG A 141 -5.73 -37.45 -23.42
N TYR A 142 -6.97 -37.03 -23.16
CA TYR A 142 -7.97 -37.84 -22.44
C TYR A 142 -8.53 -39.09 -23.17
N ARG A 143 -7.92 -39.52 -24.28
CA ARG A 143 -8.19 -40.84 -24.89
C ARG A 143 -7.51 -42.02 -24.18
N ARG A 144 -6.57 -41.78 -23.26
CA ARG A 144 -5.84 -42.86 -22.57
C ARG A 144 -5.27 -42.34 -21.24
N ILE A 145 -5.71 -42.90 -20.09
CA ILE A 145 -4.92 -43.35 -18.91
C ILE A 145 -5.52 -43.07 -17.49
N LEU A 146 -5.52 -44.17 -16.71
CA LEU A 146 -5.49 -44.48 -15.25
C LEU A 146 -6.68 -44.22 -14.28
N PRO A 147 -7.00 -45.21 -13.39
CA PRO A 147 -8.08 -45.14 -12.41
C PRO A 147 -7.60 -44.59 -11.07
N ILE A 148 -7.98 -43.36 -10.73
CA ILE A 148 -7.97 -42.84 -9.36
C ILE A 148 -9.41 -42.42 -9.03
N THR A 149 -9.77 -42.48 -7.75
CA THR A 149 -11.11 -42.25 -7.16
C THR A 149 -12.12 -41.51 -8.04
N ARG A 150 -13.21 -42.20 -8.39
CA ARG A 150 -14.19 -41.83 -9.44
C ARG A 150 -14.76 -40.41 -9.35
N LEU A 151 -14.74 -39.78 -8.17
CA LEU A 151 -15.24 -38.41 -7.94
C LEU A 151 -14.23 -37.32 -8.34
N LEU A 152 -12.96 -37.49 -7.97
CA LEU A 152 -11.89 -36.52 -8.29
C LEU A 152 -11.62 -36.49 -9.80
N GLU A 153 -11.70 -37.66 -10.43
CA GLU A 153 -11.62 -37.80 -11.88
C GLU A 153 -12.81 -37.13 -12.59
N MET A 154 -14.04 -37.34 -12.12
CA MET A 154 -15.22 -36.63 -12.66
C MET A 154 -15.08 -35.11 -12.54
N GLY A 155 -14.59 -34.62 -11.39
CA GLY A 155 -14.32 -33.21 -11.15
C GLY A 155 -13.32 -32.63 -12.16
N MET A 156 -12.14 -33.26 -12.29
CA MET A 156 -11.11 -32.82 -13.24
C MET A 156 -11.59 -32.86 -14.70
N ARG A 157 -12.35 -33.90 -15.09
CA ARG A 157 -12.94 -34.02 -16.43
C ARG A 157 -13.95 -32.90 -16.71
N ASN A 158 -14.74 -32.48 -15.72
CA ASN A 158 -15.69 -31.37 -15.88
C ASN A 158 -14.97 -30.04 -16.14
N THR A 159 -13.83 -29.80 -15.49
CA THR A 159 -13.01 -28.60 -15.66
C THR A 159 -12.39 -28.49 -17.05
N VAL A 160 -12.02 -29.63 -17.65
CA VAL A 160 -11.46 -29.69 -19.02
C VAL A 160 -12.53 -29.61 -20.10
N ARG A 161 -13.80 -29.91 -19.80
CA ARG A 161 -14.91 -29.96 -20.77
C ARG A 161 -15.27 -28.58 -21.35
N ARG A 162 -15.09 -27.50 -20.59
CA ARG A 162 -15.34 -26.11 -21.04
C ARG A 162 -14.22 -25.20 -20.54
N PRO A 163 -13.00 -25.29 -21.11
CA PRO A 163 -11.81 -24.68 -20.56
C PRO A 163 -11.92 -23.15 -20.47
N GLY A 164 -12.68 -22.50 -21.38
CA GLY A 164 -12.91 -21.06 -21.31
C GLY A 164 -13.72 -20.61 -20.09
N ARG A 165 -14.78 -21.34 -19.72
CA ARG A 165 -15.63 -20.97 -18.57
C ARG A 165 -14.93 -21.28 -17.26
N SER A 166 -14.27 -22.43 -17.16
CA SER A 166 -13.45 -22.78 -15.99
C SER A 166 -12.28 -21.80 -15.80
N MET A 167 -11.66 -21.33 -16.90
CA MET A 167 -10.58 -20.35 -16.83
C MET A 167 -11.03 -19.01 -16.25
N LEU A 168 -12.24 -18.53 -16.58
CA LEU A 168 -12.76 -17.27 -16.01
C LEU A 168 -12.94 -17.38 -14.50
N SER A 169 -13.49 -18.48 -14.01
CA SER A 169 -13.65 -18.71 -12.56
C SER A 169 -12.30 -18.84 -11.87
N ILE A 170 -11.35 -19.60 -12.44
CA ILE A 170 -9.98 -19.73 -11.91
C ILE A 170 -9.29 -18.37 -11.86
N ALA A 171 -9.37 -17.58 -12.93
CA ALA A 171 -8.76 -16.26 -13.00
C ALA A 171 -9.34 -15.28 -11.96
N LEU A 172 -10.65 -15.29 -11.76
CA LEU A 172 -11.31 -14.44 -10.77
C LEU A 172 -10.85 -14.80 -9.34
N VAL A 173 -10.88 -16.08 -8.99
CA VAL A 173 -10.46 -16.55 -7.66
C VAL A 173 -8.97 -16.29 -7.45
N ALA A 174 -8.13 -16.60 -8.44
CA ALA A 174 -6.69 -16.37 -8.34
C ALA A 174 -6.35 -14.88 -8.18
N CYS A 175 -7.05 -13.98 -8.89
CA CYS A 175 -6.90 -12.54 -8.74
C CYS A 175 -7.33 -12.06 -7.35
N ALA A 176 -8.47 -12.54 -6.83
CA ALA A 176 -8.93 -12.21 -5.49
C ALA A 176 -7.94 -12.69 -4.41
N CYS A 177 -7.48 -13.94 -4.49
CA CYS A 177 -6.47 -14.48 -3.57
C CYS A 177 -5.15 -13.70 -3.67
N PHE A 178 -4.72 -13.36 -4.89
CA PHE A 178 -3.52 -12.54 -5.09
C PHE A 178 -3.64 -11.19 -4.40
N VAL A 179 -4.75 -10.46 -4.57
CA VAL A 179 -4.95 -9.16 -3.92
C VAL A 179 -4.95 -9.30 -2.40
N ILE A 180 -5.67 -10.29 -1.84
CA ILE A 180 -5.73 -10.51 -0.38
C ILE A 180 -4.34 -10.80 0.18
N VAL A 181 -3.61 -11.74 -0.42
CA VAL A 181 -2.26 -12.12 0.04
C VAL A 181 -1.27 -10.98 -0.18
N ALA A 182 -1.35 -10.26 -1.30
CA ALA A 182 -0.43 -9.17 -1.60
C ALA A 182 -0.59 -8.00 -0.63
N VAL A 183 -1.83 -7.61 -0.33
CA VAL A 183 -2.13 -6.58 0.67
C VAL A 183 -1.74 -7.05 2.06
N GLY A 184 -2.09 -8.29 2.43
CA GLY A 184 -1.71 -8.87 3.73
C GLY A 184 -0.21 -8.91 3.95
N ALA A 185 0.57 -9.36 2.95
CA ALA A 185 2.03 -9.41 3.01
C ALA A 185 2.68 -8.02 3.02
N SER A 186 1.99 -7.00 2.51
CA SER A 186 2.47 -5.61 2.54
C SER A 186 2.22 -4.93 3.89
N ARG A 187 1.43 -5.54 4.79
CA ARG A 187 1.21 -5.03 6.14
C ARG A 187 2.51 -5.23 6.94
N ARG A 188 3.12 -4.12 7.36
CA ARG A 188 4.29 -4.16 8.23
C ARG A 188 3.82 -4.35 9.67
N GLU A 189 4.07 -5.52 10.24
CA GLU A 189 3.96 -5.74 11.68
C GLU A 189 5.34 -5.49 12.28
N PHE A 190 5.40 -4.48 13.13
CA PHE A 190 6.64 -4.10 13.78
C PHE A 190 6.72 -4.82 15.14
N GLY A 191 7.69 -5.72 15.29
CA GLY A 191 7.91 -6.49 16.51
C GLY A 191 9.03 -5.89 17.38
N ALA A 192 9.81 -6.77 18.02
CA ALA A 192 10.94 -6.36 18.86
C ALA A 192 12.03 -5.57 18.11
N GLU A 193 12.05 -5.61 16.77
CA GLU A 193 12.98 -4.84 15.93
C GLU A 193 12.85 -3.32 16.12
N VAL A 194 11.68 -2.81 16.56
CA VAL A 194 11.45 -1.39 16.88
C VAL A 194 12.32 -0.92 18.06
N LEU A 195 12.74 -1.86 18.92
CA LEU A 195 13.60 -1.58 20.07
C LEU A 195 15.07 -1.45 19.66
N LEU A 196 15.43 -1.76 18.42
CA LEU A 196 16.78 -1.49 17.92
C LEU A 196 16.96 0.02 17.76
N LYS A 197 18.11 0.52 18.21
CA LYS A 197 18.48 1.95 18.15
C LYS A 197 18.35 2.54 16.74
N ASN A 198 18.70 1.77 15.71
CA ASN A 198 18.69 2.20 14.31
C ASN A 198 17.43 1.73 13.55
N SER A 199 16.33 1.48 14.25
CA SER A 199 15.02 1.17 13.64
C SER A 199 14.14 2.42 13.54
N GLY A 200 12.95 2.30 12.95
CA GLY A 200 11.97 3.40 12.91
C GLY A 200 11.51 3.91 14.29
N GLY A 201 11.67 3.13 15.37
CA GLY A 201 11.34 3.54 16.74
C GLY A 201 12.50 4.15 17.52
N GLY A 202 13.70 4.23 16.95
CA GLY A 202 14.86 4.85 17.61
C GLY A 202 15.35 4.12 18.86
N GLY A 203 14.88 2.90 19.11
CA GLY A 203 15.18 2.11 20.31
C GLY A 203 14.49 2.59 21.59
N PHE A 204 13.40 3.35 21.47
CA PHE A 204 12.58 3.72 22.62
C PHE A 204 11.51 2.66 22.88
N THR A 205 11.42 2.21 24.13
CA THR A 205 10.39 1.26 24.57
C THR A 205 9.06 1.95 24.82
N LEU A 206 9.10 3.19 25.29
CA LEU A 206 7.94 3.97 25.70
C LEU A 206 7.99 5.35 25.08
N VAL A 207 6.82 5.85 24.70
CA VAL A 207 6.58 7.24 24.29
C VAL A 207 5.41 7.73 25.13
N ALA A 208 5.58 8.87 25.78
CA ALA A 208 4.56 9.47 26.62
C ALA A 208 4.52 10.98 26.37
N GLU A 209 3.32 11.55 26.46
CA GLU A 209 3.09 12.99 26.42
C GLU A 209 2.67 13.43 27.81
N SER A 210 3.32 14.47 28.35
CA SER A 210 2.95 15.01 29.65
C SER A 210 1.77 15.97 29.52
N ALA A 211 0.80 15.85 30.42
CA ALA A 211 -0.34 16.77 30.50
C ALA A 211 0.07 18.18 30.98
N VAL A 212 1.22 18.28 31.67
CA VAL A 212 1.78 19.54 32.17
C VAL A 212 3.25 19.68 31.79
N PRO A 213 3.76 20.90 31.56
CA PRO A 213 5.18 21.11 31.24
C PRO A 213 6.09 20.66 32.39
N LEU A 214 6.93 19.64 32.13
CA LEU A 214 7.93 19.16 33.10
C LEU A 214 9.24 19.93 32.91
N HIS A 215 9.68 20.60 33.98
CA HIS A 215 10.90 21.42 33.95
C HIS A 215 12.10 20.68 34.56
N GLN A 216 11.83 19.72 35.43
CA GLN A 216 12.82 18.89 36.11
C GLN A 216 13.35 17.77 35.20
N ASP A 217 14.60 17.37 35.43
CA ASP A 217 15.21 16.25 34.71
C ASP A 217 14.84 14.91 35.35
N LEU A 218 14.03 14.13 34.63
CA LEU A 218 13.59 12.79 35.01
C LEU A 218 14.71 11.75 35.08
N ASN A 219 15.89 12.03 34.51
CA ASN A 219 17.05 11.14 34.63
C ASN A 219 17.73 11.26 35.99
N THR A 220 17.53 12.37 36.70
CA THR A 220 18.13 12.61 38.01
C THR A 220 17.20 12.19 39.16
N GLU A 221 17.78 11.71 40.26
CA GLU A 221 17.01 11.35 41.47
C GLU A 221 16.31 12.57 42.06
N GLY A 222 17.01 13.71 42.15
CA GLY A 222 16.44 14.98 42.62
C GLY A 222 15.25 15.45 41.77
N GLY A 223 15.37 15.40 40.44
CA GLY A 223 14.29 15.80 39.54
C GLY A 223 13.07 14.89 39.61
N ARG A 224 13.25 13.58 39.82
CA ARG A 224 12.15 12.64 40.06
C ARG A 224 11.45 12.89 41.40
N SER A 225 12.22 13.15 42.45
CA SER A 225 11.69 13.42 43.79
C SER A 225 10.86 14.72 43.82
N GLU A 226 11.32 15.78 43.17
CA GLU A 226 10.56 17.04 43.03
C GLU A 226 9.24 16.88 42.27
N LEU A 227 9.19 15.94 41.32
CA LEU A 227 7.97 15.58 40.58
C LEU A 227 7.07 14.60 41.34
N GLY A 228 7.45 14.20 42.55
CA GLY A 228 6.69 13.25 43.38
C GLY A 228 6.68 11.82 42.84
N ILE A 229 7.62 11.48 41.95
CA ILE A 229 7.79 10.11 41.44
C ILE A 229 8.59 9.34 42.49
N ALA A 230 7.87 8.61 43.35
CA ALA A 230 8.48 7.77 44.38
C ALA A 230 9.32 6.66 43.75
N GLU A 231 10.48 6.34 44.34
CA GLU A 231 11.37 5.27 43.87
C GLU A 231 10.70 3.89 43.88
N ASP A 232 9.68 3.71 44.72
CA ASP A 232 8.91 2.46 44.87
C ASP A 232 7.75 2.32 43.86
N ASP A 233 7.47 3.35 43.04
CA ASP A 233 6.40 3.29 42.03
C ASP A 233 6.90 2.59 40.74
N SER A 234 6.54 1.31 40.63
CA SER A 234 7.34 0.25 39.99
C SER A 234 7.35 0.21 38.46
N ALA A 235 7.01 1.30 37.77
CA ALA A 235 7.05 1.35 36.30
C ALA A 235 7.96 2.46 35.78
N LEU A 236 7.90 3.65 36.40
CA LEU A 236 8.72 4.79 36.02
C LEU A 236 10.12 4.75 36.66
N ALA A 237 10.24 4.10 37.83
CA ALA A 237 11.53 3.90 38.49
C ALA A 237 12.51 3.01 37.68
N HIS A 238 11.98 2.17 36.77
CA HIS A 238 12.79 1.31 35.90
C HIS A 238 13.19 1.97 34.58
N LEU A 239 12.86 3.26 34.37
CA LEU A 239 13.30 3.99 33.19
C LEU A 239 14.81 4.23 33.24
N SER A 240 15.53 3.67 32.27
CA SER A 240 16.98 3.80 32.18
C SER A 240 17.43 5.18 31.67
N GLN A 241 16.67 5.73 30.71
CA GLN A 241 16.99 7.01 30.08
C GLN A 241 15.71 7.65 29.54
N VAL A 242 15.51 8.92 29.87
CA VAL A 242 14.40 9.75 29.41
C VAL A 242 14.94 10.88 28.53
N ILE A 243 14.41 10.99 27.32
CA ILE A 243 14.70 12.08 26.38
C ILE A 243 13.48 12.99 26.34
N ALA A 244 13.57 14.15 26.98
CA ALA A 244 12.49 15.11 27.04
C ALA A 244 12.48 16.00 25.78
N MET A 245 11.57 15.72 24.85
CA MET A 245 11.32 16.58 23.69
C MET A 245 10.25 17.63 24.01
N ARG A 246 10.46 18.88 23.62
CA ARG A 246 9.46 19.94 23.80
C ARG A 246 8.40 19.81 22.72
N LEU A 247 7.13 19.80 23.09
CA LEU A 247 6.03 19.70 22.12
C LEU A 247 5.43 21.07 21.87
N LEU A 248 5.42 21.51 20.60
CA LEU A 248 4.52 22.54 20.12
C LEU A 248 3.24 21.85 19.60
N PRO A 249 2.08 22.04 20.26
CA PRO A 249 0.84 21.42 19.82
C PRO A 249 0.45 21.85 18.41
N GLY A 250 -0.18 20.93 17.69
CA GLY A 250 -0.53 21.11 16.29
C GLY A 250 -1.44 19.99 15.80
N GLU A 251 -1.75 20.04 14.52
CA GLU A 251 -2.55 19.06 13.80
C GLU A 251 -1.77 17.75 13.62
N ASP A 252 -2.52 16.64 13.58
CA ASP A 252 -1.93 15.33 13.39
C ASP A 252 -1.43 15.16 11.95
N ALA A 253 -0.19 14.70 11.80
CA ALA A 253 0.43 14.40 10.52
C ALA A 253 0.60 12.89 10.32
N SER A 254 -0.26 12.07 10.94
CA SER A 254 -0.25 10.62 10.77
C SER A 254 -1.14 10.17 9.61
N CYS A 255 -0.93 8.94 9.14
CA CYS A 255 -1.73 8.33 8.07
C CYS A 255 -3.23 8.21 8.39
N LEU A 256 -3.63 8.45 9.64
CA LEU A 256 -5.04 8.49 10.05
C LEU A 256 -5.70 9.83 9.69
N ASN A 257 -4.91 10.89 9.51
CA ASN A 257 -5.43 12.17 9.07
C ASN A 257 -5.60 12.20 7.55
N LEU A 258 -6.86 12.25 7.11
CA LEU A 258 -7.21 12.41 5.70
C LEU A 258 -6.96 13.82 5.16
N TYR A 259 -6.81 14.82 6.03
CA TYR A 259 -6.54 16.20 5.64
C TYR A 259 -5.04 16.46 5.57
N ARG A 260 -4.65 17.45 4.75
CA ARG A 260 -3.30 17.99 4.78
C ARG A 260 -3.19 19.00 5.92
N PRO A 261 -2.39 18.73 6.97
CA PRO A 261 -2.26 19.63 8.09
C PRO A 261 -1.51 20.91 7.69
N GLN A 262 -1.99 22.05 8.19
CA GLN A 262 -1.37 23.37 7.99
C GLN A 262 -0.44 23.75 9.15
N LYS A 263 -0.69 23.20 10.34
CA LYS A 263 0.13 23.42 11.53
C LYS A 263 0.48 22.08 12.16
N PRO A 264 1.36 21.26 11.55
CA PRO A 264 1.76 19.98 12.14
C PRO A 264 2.38 20.18 13.53
N ARG A 265 2.24 19.16 14.38
CA ARG A 265 2.96 19.10 15.67
C ARG A 265 4.46 19.18 15.44
N ILE A 266 5.15 20.04 16.20
CA ILE A 266 6.61 20.17 16.16
C ILE A 266 7.21 19.68 17.47
N LEU A 267 8.28 18.91 17.38
CA LEU A 267 9.07 18.46 18.53
C LEU A 267 10.41 19.19 18.55
N GLY A 268 10.68 19.91 19.63
CA GLY A 268 11.98 20.47 19.96
C GLY A 268 12.89 19.38 20.51
N VAL A 269 13.97 19.11 19.79
CA VAL A 269 14.90 18.01 20.06
C VAL A 269 16.00 18.49 21.02
N PRO A 270 16.21 17.85 22.18
CA PRO A 270 17.29 18.21 23.09
C PRO A 270 18.65 17.73 22.56
N ALA A 271 19.74 18.39 22.98
CA ALA A 271 21.11 18.00 22.63
C ALA A 271 21.40 16.52 22.96
N ALA A 272 20.85 16.00 24.06
CA ALA A 272 20.98 14.59 24.43
C ALA A 272 20.48 13.61 23.34
N GLN A 273 19.43 13.98 22.58
CA GLN A 273 18.97 13.16 21.45
C GLN A 273 19.89 13.29 20.25
N ILE A 274 20.43 14.49 20.00
CA ILE A 274 21.37 14.75 18.92
C ILE A 274 22.64 13.92 19.11
N GLU A 275 23.19 13.88 20.33
CA GLU A 275 24.35 13.09 20.71
C GLU A 275 24.05 11.58 20.71
N ARG A 276 22.90 11.16 21.26
CA ARG A 276 22.47 9.76 21.28
C ARG A 276 22.32 9.22 19.86
N GLY A 277 21.75 10.01 18.96
CA GLY A 277 21.35 9.60 17.63
C GLY A 277 20.28 8.50 17.66
N GLY A 278 20.35 7.60 16.67
CA GLY A 278 19.36 6.55 16.44
C GLY A 278 18.31 6.96 15.40
N PHE A 279 17.28 6.13 15.27
CA PHE A 279 16.31 6.13 14.17
C PHE A 279 16.90 5.71 12.82
N ALA A 280 16.09 5.03 12.01
CA ALA A 280 16.44 4.71 10.62
C ALA A 280 16.11 5.89 9.70
N PHE A 281 17.14 6.53 9.13
CA PHE A 281 16.95 7.59 8.15
C PHE A 281 16.92 7.02 6.74
N GLN A 282 15.88 7.39 5.97
CA GLN A 282 15.72 6.93 4.60
C GLN A 282 16.47 7.80 3.60
N GLU A 283 16.45 9.12 3.79
CA GLU A 283 17.10 10.11 2.93
C GLU A 283 17.64 11.27 3.79
N THR A 284 18.81 11.81 3.43
CA THR A 284 19.46 12.96 4.09
C THR A 284 20.06 13.89 3.03
N LEU A 285 20.17 15.20 3.33
CA LEU A 285 20.68 16.19 2.38
C LEU A 285 22.19 16.06 2.13
N ASP A 286 22.99 15.81 3.19
CA ASP A 286 24.47 15.76 3.11
C ASP A 286 25.07 14.34 3.09
N GLY A 287 24.31 13.35 2.63
CA GLY A 287 24.77 11.96 2.56
C GLY A 287 24.79 11.23 3.91
N ALA A 288 25.18 9.95 3.87
CA ALA A 288 24.98 8.99 4.95
C ALA A 288 26.02 9.14 6.09
N ALA A 289 25.84 10.13 6.94
CA ALA A 289 26.52 10.16 8.24
C ALA A 289 25.95 9.05 9.16
N ALA A 290 26.80 8.47 10.01
CA ALA A 290 26.38 7.46 11.00
C ALA A 290 25.35 8.03 12.00
N ASN A 291 25.38 9.35 12.22
CA ASN A 291 24.40 10.09 13.00
C ASN A 291 24.00 11.37 12.26
N PRO A 292 22.79 11.44 11.67
CA PRO A 292 22.33 12.60 10.91
C PRO A 292 21.61 13.67 11.75
N TRP A 293 21.42 13.46 13.06
CA TRP A 293 20.76 14.44 13.93
C TRP A 293 21.44 15.83 14.01
N PRO A 294 22.78 15.96 13.91
CA PRO A 294 23.44 17.28 13.89
C PRO A 294 23.03 18.18 12.72
N LEU A 295 22.35 17.65 11.69
CA LEU A 295 21.79 18.46 10.60
C LEU A 295 20.75 19.47 11.11
N LEU A 296 20.14 19.25 12.28
CA LEU A 296 19.22 20.20 12.90
C LEU A 296 19.90 21.50 13.37
N GLU A 297 21.21 21.48 13.58
CA GLU A 297 22.00 22.62 14.07
C GLU A 297 22.68 23.40 12.94
N GLN A 298 22.50 22.99 11.68
CA GLN A 298 23.08 23.69 10.55
C GLN A 298 22.48 25.09 10.40
N GLU A 299 23.36 26.07 10.19
CA GLU A 299 22.92 27.42 9.85
C GLU A 299 22.16 27.41 8.52
N SER A 300 20.96 27.95 8.56
CA SER A 300 20.08 28.11 7.40
C SER A 300 19.81 29.58 7.12
N GLU A 301 19.15 29.87 6.00
CA GLU A 301 18.74 31.23 5.67
C GLU A 301 17.88 31.84 6.79
N PRO A 302 17.91 33.17 6.99
CA PRO A 302 17.12 33.82 8.03
C PRO A 302 15.62 33.44 7.93
N GLY A 303 15.06 32.90 9.01
CA GLY A 303 13.66 32.44 9.07
C GLY A 303 13.45 30.98 8.67
N VAL A 304 14.48 30.29 8.18
CA VAL A 304 14.42 28.86 7.86
C VAL A 304 15.02 28.06 9.01
N ILE A 305 14.27 27.08 9.50
CA ILE A 305 14.70 26.18 10.58
C ILE A 305 14.79 24.76 10.00
N PRO A 306 15.97 24.09 10.08
CA PRO A 306 16.09 22.71 9.68
C PRO A 306 15.11 21.82 10.46
N ALA A 307 14.45 20.90 9.76
CA ALA A 307 13.52 19.98 10.38
C ALA A 307 13.72 18.56 9.84
N ILE A 308 13.54 17.58 10.73
CA ILE A 308 13.49 16.15 10.37
C ILE A 308 12.03 15.71 10.46
N GLY A 309 11.53 15.10 9.39
CA GLY A 309 10.19 14.54 9.33
C GLY A 309 10.21 13.03 9.10
N ASP A 310 9.19 12.33 9.59
CA ASP A 310 8.92 10.97 9.16
C ASP A 310 8.73 10.93 7.63
N TYR A 311 9.40 10.00 6.95
CA TYR A 311 9.42 9.93 5.49
C TYR A 311 8.03 9.85 4.88
N ASN A 312 7.16 8.99 5.43
CA ASN A 312 5.82 8.79 4.88
C ASN A 312 4.94 10.02 5.14
N SER A 313 5.08 10.63 6.31
CA SER A 313 4.32 11.82 6.69
C SER A 313 4.71 13.03 5.84
N ALA A 314 6.01 13.26 5.64
CA ALA A 314 6.50 14.31 4.75
C ALA A 314 6.04 14.06 3.30
N ARG A 315 6.22 12.84 2.78
CA ARG A 315 5.96 12.52 1.37
C ARG A 315 4.47 12.49 1.01
N TRP A 316 3.64 11.85 1.82
CA TRP A 316 2.26 11.51 1.46
C TRP A 316 1.22 12.42 2.10
N ILE A 317 1.51 12.96 3.29
CA ILE A 317 0.54 13.80 4.02
C ILE A 317 0.83 15.26 3.74
N LEU A 318 2.06 15.70 4.01
CA LEU A 318 2.49 17.07 3.73
C LEU A 318 2.74 17.32 2.23
N HIS A 319 2.85 16.27 1.42
CA HIS A 319 3.19 16.35 -0.01
C HIS A 319 4.49 17.10 -0.28
N LEU A 320 5.48 16.90 0.59
CA LEU A 320 6.81 17.49 0.53
C LEU A 320 7.86 16.45 0.11
N GLY A 321 8.96 16.93 -0.45
CA GLY A 321 10.16 16.13 -0.69
C GLY A 321 11.31 16.61 0.20
N LEU A 322 12.40 15.85 0.24
CA LEU A 322 13.64 16.29 0.87
C LEU A 322 14.11 17.64 0.28
N GLY A 323 14.53 18.57 1.14
CA GLY A 323 15.00 19.90 0.74
C GLY A 323 13.89 20.83 0.24
N LYS A 324 12.64 20.59 0.65
CA LYS A 324 11.51 21.50 0.40
C LYS A 324 11.06 22.15 1.71
N ASP A 325 10.70 23.41 1.61
CA ASP A 325 10.29 24.19 2.76
C ASP A 325 8.80 24.00 3.05
N PHE A 326 8.47 24.01 4.34
CA PHE A 326 7.11 24.06 4.83
C PHE A 326 6.88 25.42 5.49
N VAL A 327 6.05 26.26 4.88
CA VAL A 327 5.73 27.58 5.43
C VAL A 327 4.76 27.43 6.59
N MET A 328 5.14 27.94 7.76
CA MET A 328 4.32 27.92 8.96
C MET A 328 4.25 29.31 9.56
N LYS A 329 3.06 29.73 9.98
CA LYS A 329 2.90 30.99 10.70
C LYS A 329 3.25 30.84 12.17
N ASN A 330 4.11 31.71 12.68
CA ASN A 330 4.39 31.83 14.10
C ASN A 330 3.17 32.36 14.87
N GLU A 331 3.29 32.44 16.19
CA GLU A 331 2.22 32.94 17.08
C GLU A 331 1.90 34.44 16.88
N PHE A 332 2.79 35.18 16.24
CA PHE A 332 2.61 36.58 15.85
C PHE A 332 1.98 36.73 14.44
N GLY A 333 1.76 35.62 13.72
CA GLY A 333 1.17 35.61 12.39
C GLY A 333 2.15 35.86 11.25
N GLU A 334 3.45 35.91 11.53
CA GLU A 334 4.53 36.02 10.55
C GLU A 334 4.88 34.63 10.00
N GLU A 335 5.30 34.58 8.74
CA GLU A 335 5.70 33.35 8.04
C GLU A 335 7.19 33.03 8.21
#